data_AF-A0A494ST35-F1
#
_entry.id   AF-A0A494ST35-F1
#
_cell.length_a   1.000
_cell.length_b   1.000
_cell.length_c   1.000
_cell.angle_alpha   90.00
_cell.angle_beta   90.00
_cell.angle_gamma   90.00
#
_symmetry.space_group_name_H-M   'P 1'
#
loop_
_entity.id
_entity.type
_entity.pdbx_description
1 polymer ?
#
loop_
_entity_poly.entity_id
_entity_poly.type
_entity_poly.pdbx_seq_one_letter_code
_entity_poly.pdbx_strand_id
1 'polypeptide(L)'
;MTATVVPAQDVSPEVSRRGGWFAFGVANLVVVVAVSLASWYLLADPTTSPWNFYPLPFNAALFWAILFIVFIGFDCEFAGFDKLGQPWRGFAILGSTGVFAVAVTWLLGSGVGSLFPDFAGTRDGGLGYFAGALFVLFGFATWVMVVLNWQHWPWTALLSRGHSAGSAPAKQPLIGLCEIAFVSVPTLALYFVFGLPSVSLSATNPLMTVDTVLGWFYSMVVAVILTGQTLDNWPWKLFGGGGKTALAATVGNVLLGTAIYFLMVPLAKLLLGSGATDELGGVVNQFPAQIGVCWAFWMIFWANGFGNRCAPAVRAVLTFVLALGTFVLYYRFGAEHILHEPEIATGLSGNALGFVDWLVLWTLIYVVGFQSLGLRRLLQDGVSAGH
;
A
#
# COMPACT_ATOMS: atom_id res chain seq x y z
N MET A 1 -4.55 -9.31 -22.23
CA MET A 1 -5.13 -10.48 -21.56
C MET A 1 -4.55 -10.47 -20.18
N THR A 2 -5.30 -9.94 -19.22
CA THR A 2 -5.04 -10.14 -17.80
C THR A 2 -4.84 -11.64 -17.60
N ALA A 3 -3.70 -12.04 -17.06
CA ALA A 3 -3.62 -13.32 -16.37
C ALA A 3 -4.46 -13.16 -15.10
N THR A 4 -5.78 -13.15 -15.29
CA THR A 4 -6.68 -13.84 -14.37
C THR A 4 -6.02 -15.18 -14.15
N VAL A 5 -5.56 -15.43 -12.93
CA VAL A 5 -5.56 -16.78 -12.40
C VAL A 5 -6.97 -17.30 -12.69
N VAL A 6 -7.09 -18.09 -13.76
CA VAL A 6 -8.21 -18.98 -13.96
C VAL A 6 -7.91 -20.09 -12.98
N PRO A 7 -8.57 -20.16 -11.80
CA PRO A 7 -8.56 -21.41 -11.09
C PRO A 7 -9.14 -22.43 -12.06
N ALA A 8 -8.54 -23.62 -12.12
CA ALA A 8 -9.01 -24.72 -12.96
C ALA A 8 -10.55 -24.73 -12.95
N GLN A 9 -11.13 -24.62 -14.15
CA GLN A 9 -12.57 -24.70 -14.35
C GLN A 9 -13.05 -26.08 -13.92
N ASP A 10 -13.33 -26.26 -12.64
CA ASP A 10 -14.51 -27.01 -12.26
C ASP A 10 -15.70 -26.14 -12.59
N VAL A 11 -16.48 -26.57 -13.57
CA VAL A 11 -17.75 -25.96 -13.96
C VAL A 11 -18.71 -26.08 -12.78
N SER A 12 -18.60 -25.15 -11.84
CA SER A 12 -19.65 -24.86 -10.86
C SER A 12 -20.52 -23.76 -11.45
N PRO A 13 -21.85 -23.94 -11.51
CA PRO A 13 -22.74 -22.99 -12.16
C PRO A 13 -22.66 -21.62 -11.49
N GLU A 14 -22.89 -20.55 -12.26
CA GLU A 14 -23.08 -19.19 -11.77
C GLU A 14 -24.22 -19.15 -10.73
N VAL A 15 -23.89 -19.44 -9.47
CA VAL A 15 -24.80 -19.17 -8.36
C VAL A 15 -24.88 -17.66 -8.24
N SER A 16 -26.05 -17.11 -8.55
CA SER A 16 -26.48 -15.76 -8.22
C SER A 16 -26.14 -15.39 -6.76
N ARG A 17 -24.96 -14.80 -6.53
CA ARG A 17 -24.47 -14.31 -5.21
C ARG A 17 -25.14 -12.98 -4.83
N ARG A 18 -26.47 -12.96 -4.66
CA ARG A 18 -27.23 -11.70 -4.47
C ARG A 18 -27.41 -11.23 -3.01
N GLY A 19 -26.97 -11.97 -1.98
CA GLY A 19 -27.32 -11.64 -0.58
C GLY A 19 -26.19 -11.14 0.35
N GLY A 20 -25.01 -11.77 0.36
CA GLY A 20 -24.07 -11.64 1.49
C GLY A 20 -22.83 -10.77 1.28
N TRP A 21 -22.58 -10.23 0.08
CA TRP A 21 -21.29 -9.58 -0.23
C TRP A 21 -21.02 -8.32 0.61
N PHE A 22 -22.07 -7.52 0.86
CA PHE A 22 -21.94 -6.31 1.68
C PHE A 22 -21.68 -6.67 3.13
N ALA A 23 -22.45 -7.62 3.69
CA ALA A 23 -22.24 -8.12 5.05
C ALA A 23 -20.84 -8.75 5.21
N PHE A 24 -20.35 -9.49 4.22
CA PHE A 24 -19.00 -10.03 4.19
C PHE A 24 -17.93 -8.93 4.19
N GLY A 25 -18.07 -7.90 3.35
CA GLY A 25 -17.14 -6.77 3.33
C GLY A 25 -17.14 -5.98 4.63
N VAL A 26 -18.31 -5.71 5.21
CA VAL A 26 -18.43 -5.04 6.52
C VAL A 26 -17.83 -5.90 7.64
N ALA A 27 -18.09 -7.21 7.65
CA ALA A 27 -17.51 -8.11 8.65
C ALA A 27 -15.97 -8.15 8.57
N ASN A 28 -15.41 -8.18 7.35
CA ASN A 28 -13.96 -8.05 7.18
C ASN A 28 -13.44 -6.72 7.71
N LEU A 29 -14.18 -5.62 7.50
CA LEU A 29 -13.77 -4.29 7.93
C LEU A 29 -13.69 -4.24 9.46
N VAL A 30 -14.71 -4.78 10.13
CA VAL A 30 -14.74 -4.88 11.59
C VAL A 30 -13.55 -5.69 12.11
N VAL A 31 -13.26 -6.86 11.51
CA VAL A 31 -12.12 -7.68 11.94
C VAL A 31 -10.78 -6.96 11.70
N VAL A 32 -10.60 -6.35 10.53
CA VAL A 32 -9.38 -5.58 10.21
C VAL A 32 -9.19 -4.45 11.22
N VAL A 33 -10.22 -3.63 11.46
CA VAL A 33 -10.15 -2.53 12.44
C VAL A 33 -9.86 -3.05 13.85
N ALA A 34 -10.56 -4.10 14.29
CA ALA A 34 -10.37 -4.66 15.63
C ALA A 34 -8.95 -5.20 15.84
N VAL A 35 -8.42 -5.96 14.86
CA VAL A 35 -7.06 -6.52 14.94
C VAL A 35 -6.02 -5.41 14.80
N SER A 36 -6.23 -4.41 13.94
CA SER A 36 -5.36 -3.24 13.83
C SER A 36 -5.29 -2.47 15.15
N LEU A 37 -6.41 -2.19 15.81
CA LEU A 37 -6.44 -1.52 17.12
C LEU A 37 -5.78 -2.35 18.22
N ALA A 38 -6.12 -3.63 18.33
CA ALA A 38 -5.54 -4.51 19.35
C ALA A 38 -4.02 -4.60 19.21
N SER A 39 -3.53 -4.73 17.99
CA SER A 39 -2.09 -4.78 17.71
C SER A 39 -1.41 -3.41 17.78
N TRP A 40 -2.13 -2.32 17.51
CA TRP A 40 -1.65 -0.95 17.75
C TRP A 40 -1.40 -0.71 19.23
N TYR A 41 -2.38 -1.01 20.10
CA TYR A 41 -2.22 -0.87 21.55
C TYR A 41 -1.10 -1.74 22.12
N LEU A 42 -0.82 -2.88 21.48
CA LEU A 42 0.26 -3.76 21.88
C LEU A 42 1.65 -3.28 21.42
N LEU A 43 1.76 -2.61 20.27
CA LEU A 43 3.04 -2.37 19.59
C LEU A 43 3.41 -0.90 19.45
N ALA A 44 2.45 -0.02 19.16
CA ALA A 44 2.70 1.33 18.67
C ALA A 44 2.09 2.43 19.54
N ASP A 45 0.96 2.19 20.21
CA ASP A 45 0.25 3.25 20.94
C ASP A 45 1.17 4.01 21.91
N PRO A 46 1.27 5.35 21.83
CA PRO A 46 2.21 6.14 22.64
C PRO A 46 1.94 6.09 24.15
N THR A 47 0.76 5.66 24.58
CA THR A 47 0.36 5.68 25.99
C THR A 47 0.19 4.28 26.58
N THR A 48 -0.28 3.31 25.79
CA THR A 48 -0.57 1.95 26.28
C THR A 48 0.48 0.93 25.88
N SER A 49 1.23 1.15 24.79
CA SER A 49 2.20 0.17 24.32
C SER A 49 3.36 0.03 25.30
N PRO A 50 3.74 -1.19 25.71
CA PRO A 50 4.89 -1.39 26.59
C PRO A 50 6.23 -1.10 25.90
N TRP A 51 6.25 -0.96 24.56
CA TRP A 51 7.49 -0.88 23.78
C TRP A 51 7.88 0.54 23.36
N ASN A 52 6.95 1.50 23.35
CA ASN A 52 7.18 2.89 22.94
C ASN A 52 7.90 3.04 21.58
N PHE A 53 7.53 2.23 20.58
CA PHE A 53 8.19 2.23 19.26
C PHE A 53 7.68 3.32 18.29
N TYR A 54 6.64 4.06 18.66
CA TYR A 54 6.05 5.10 17.81
C TYR A 54 6.70 6.47 18.08
N PRO A 55 6.94 7.29 17.03
CA PRO A 55 6.68 7.01 15.61
C PRO A 55 7.73 6.11 14.94
N LEU A 56 8.98 6.18 15.40
CA LEU A 56 10.09 5.40 14.87
C LEU A 56 10.73 4.59 16.01
N PRO A 57 11.10 3.31 15.77
CA PRO A 57 11.24 2.65 14.46
C PRO A 57 9.96 2.01 13.89
N PHE A 58 8.81 2.10 14.55
CA PHE A 58 7.58 1.41 14.15
C PHE A 58 7.17 1.70 12.70
N ASN A 59 7.05 2.98 12.31
CA ASN A 59 6.61 3.34 10.96
C ASN A 59 7.58 2.87 9.87
N ALA A 60 8.88 2.81 10.17
CA ALA A 60 9.87 2.29 9.23
C ALA A 60 9.67 0.79 9.00
N ALA A 61 9.48 0.02 10.07
CA ALA A 61 9.18 -1.41 9.98
C ALA A 61 7.86 -1.66 9.25
N LEU A 62 6.84 -0.84 9.50
CA LEU A 62 5.55 -0.91 8.79
C LEU A 62 5.71 -0.77 7.28
N PHE A 63 6.45 0.24 6.81
CA PHE A 63 6.64 0.41 5.36
C PHE A 63 7.37 -0.79 4.74
N TRP A 64 8.42 -1.30 5.38
CA TRP A 64 9.09 -2.51 4.90
C TRP A 64 8.21 -3.76 4.96
N ALA A 65 7.31 -3.88 5.94
CA ALA A 65 6.32 -4.94 6.02
C ALA A 65 5.37 -4.92 4.82
N ILE A 66 4.83 -3.75 4.47
CA ILE A 66 3.92 -3.62 3.32
C ILE A 66 4.68 -3.88 2.02
N LEU A 67 5.91 -3.38 1.87
CA LEU A 67 6.73 -3.65 0.69
C LEU A 67 7.03 -5.14 0.53
N PHE A 68 7.28 -5.85 1.63
CA PHE A 68 7.44 -7.31 1.58
C PHE A 68 6.20 -8.00 1.04
N ILE A 69 5.00 -7.58 1.48
CA ILE A 69 3.74 -8.10 0.94
C ILE A 69 3.60 -7.78 -0.56
N VAL A 70 4.06 -6.62 -1.03
CA VAL A 70 4.15 -6.33 -2.48
C VAL A 70 5.03 -7.36 -3.18
N PHE A 71 6.24 -7.61 -2.68
CA PHE A 71 7.16 -8.58 -3.28
C PHE A 71 6.59 -9.99 -3.29
N ILE A 72 6.07 -10.48 -2.17
CA ILE A 72 5.60 -11.87 -2.11
C ILE A 72 4.23 -12.04 -2.77
N GLY A 73 3.33 -11.07 -2.64
CA GLY A 73 1.93 -11.21 -3.00
C GLY A 73 1.58 -10.66 -4.37
N PHE A 74 2.19 -9.54 -4.75
CA PHE A 74 1.93 -8.86 -6.01
C PHE A 74 2.93 -9.34 -7.06
N ASP A 75 4.23 -9.21 -6.82
CA ASP A 75 5.25 -9.59 -7.80
C ASP A 75 5.35 -11.12 -7.94
N CYS A 76 5.44 -11.84 -6.81
CA CYS A 76 5.62 -13.29 -6.78
C CYS A 76 4.33 -14.13 -6.64
N GLU A 77 3.14 -13.50 -6.62
CA GLU A 77 1.81 -14.14 -6.53
C GLU A 77 1.67 -15.22 -5.41
N PHE A 78 2.27 -14.97 -4.25
CA PHE A 78 2.32 -15.87 -3.09
C PHE A 78 2.95 -17.24 -3.38
N ALA A 79 3.78 -17.35 -4.41
CA ALA A 79 4.46 -18.60 -4.74
C ALA A 79 5.20 -19.19 -3.53
N GLY A 80 4.86 -20.43 -3.17
CA GLY A 80 5.39 -21.13 -2.00
C GLY A 80 4.48 -21.06 -0.77
N PHE A 81 3.78 -19.94 -0.57
CA PHE A 81 2.76 -19.80 0.49
C PHE A 81 1.42 -20.42 0.08
N ASP A 82 1.15 -20.48 -1.22
CA ASP A 82 -0.03 -21.09 -1.83
C ASP A 82 -0.18 -22.59 -1.53
N LYS A 83 0.92 -23.28 -1.24
CA LYS A 83 0.96 -24.70 -0.85
C LYS A 83 0.48 -24.96 0.58
N LEU A 84 0.38 -23.92 1.42
CA LEU A 84 -0.03 -24.04 2.81
C LEU A 84 -1.55 -23.92 2.93
N GLY A 85 -2.16 -24.85 3.68
CA GLY A 85 -3.55 -24.73 4.10
C GLY A 85 -3.78 -23.59 5.10
N GLN A 86 -5.02 -23.15 5.26
CA GLN A 86 -5.39 -22.24 6.36
C GLN A 86 -5.43 -23.00 7.69
N PRO A 87 -4.99 -22.39 8.82
CA PRO A 87 -4.54 -21.00 8.97
C PRO A 87 -3.04 -20.79 8.69
N TRP A 88 -2.29 -21.84 8.34
CA TRP A 88 -0.82 -21.81 8.24
C TRP A 88 -0.30 -20.88 7.16
N ARG A 89 -1.01 -20.72 6.04
CA ARG A 89 -0.67 -19.72 5.04
C ARG A 89 -0.62 -18.30 5.63
N GLY A 90 -1.66 -17.90 6.36
CA GLY A 90 -1.72 -16.58 6.99
C GLY A 90 -0.63 -16.37 8.02
N PHE A 91 -0.36 -17.38 8.86
CA PHE A 91 0.73 -17.33 9.84
C PHE A 91 2.12 -17.26 9.20
N ALA A 92 2.36 -18.01 8.12
CA ALA A 92 3.62 -17.96 7.39
C ALA A 92 3.84 -16.57 6.77
N ILE A 93 2.81 -16.01 6.12
CA ILE A 93 2.87 -14.65 5.56
C ILE A 93 3.14 -13.62 6.67
N LEU A 94 2.37 -13.66 7.77
CA LEU A 94 2.54 -12.74 8.91
C LEU A 94 3.96 -12.84 9.50
N GLY A 95 4.44 -14.07 9.75
CA GLY A 95 5.75 -14.32 10.32
C GLY A 95 6.89 -13.85 9.41
N SER A 96 6.85 -14.21 8.11
CA SER A 96 7.85 -13.76 7.14
C SER A 96 7.85 -12.23 6.99
N THR A 97 6.67 -11.61 6.99
CA THR A 97 6.51 -10.16 6.92
C THR A 97 7.12 -9.45 8.13
N GLY A 98 6.81 -9.93 9.33
CA GLY A 98 7.38 -9.37 10.57
C GLY A 98 8.90 -9.52 10.64
N VAL A 99 9.42 -10.72 10.33
CA VAL A 99 10.87 -10.97 10.32
C VAL A 99 11.59 -10.08 9.31
N PHE A 100 11.06 -9.98 8.08
CA PHE A 100 11.65 -9.14 7.05
C PHE A 100 11.65 -7.66 7.45
N ALA A 101 10.51 -7.15 7.93
CA ALA A 101 10.36 -5.76 8.34
C ALA A 101 11.37 -5.37 9.43
N VAL A 102 11.50 -6.19 10.48
CA VAL A 102 12.45 -5.95 11.57
C VAL A 102 13.88 -6.06 11.07
N ALA A 103 14.20 -7.11 10.30
CA ALA A 103 15.55 -7.35 9.80
C ALA A 103 16.05 -6.21 8.90
N VAL A 104 15.22 -5.75 7.95
CA VAL A 104 15.62 -4.66 7.03
C VAL A 104 15.70 -3.33 7.77
N THR A 105 14.76 -3.03 8.67
CA THR A 105 14.80 -1.80 9.48
C THR A 105 16.05 -1.75 10.35
N TRP A 106 16.42 -2.87 10.97
CA TRP A 106 17.66 -3.00 11.74
C TRP A 106 18.91 -2.92 10.85
N LEU A 107 18.92 -3.62 9.70
CA LEU A 107 20.06 -3.63 8.78
C LEU A 107 20.32 -2.22 8.22
N LEU A 108 19.30 -1.45 7.88
CA LEU A 108 19.47 -0.09 7.41
C LEU A 108 19.85 0.86 8.56
N GLY A 109 19.10 0.81 9.66
CA GLY A 109 19.28 1.71 10.80
C GLY A 109 20.61 1.54 11.52
N SER A 110 21.03 0.30 11.73
CA SER A 110 22.24 -0.06 12.50
C SER A 110 23.38 -0.53 11.61
N GLY A 111 23.10 -1.37 10.61
CA GLY A 111 24.12 -1.89 9.70
C GLY A 111 24.64 -0.81 8.75
N VAL A 112 23.82 -0.37 7.81
CA VAL A 112 24.14 0.70 6.86
C VAL A 112 24.40 2.00 7.61
N GLY A 113 23.63 2.32 8.65
CA GLY A 113 23.83 3.49 9.50
C GLY A 113 25.22 3.59 10.15
N SER A 114 25.89 2.45 10.40
CA SER A 114 27.27 2.45 10.90
C SER A 114 28.31 2.89 9.86
N LEU A 115 27.99 2.74 8.57
CA LEU A 115 28.86 3.09 7.43
C LEU A 115 28.48 4.44 6.83
N PHE A 116 27.18 4.74 6.79
CA PHE A 116 26.59 5.94 6.20
C PHE A 116 25.69 6.61 7.24
N PRO A 117 26.16 7.70 7.90
CA PRO A 117 25.44 8.35 9.00
C PRO A 117 24.02 8.81 8.65
N ASP A 118 23.73 9.06 7.37
CA ASP A 118 22.38 9.38 6.90
C ASP A 118 21.32 8.31 7.27
N PHE A 119 21.72 7.05 7.40
CA PHE A 119 20.82 5.96 7.78
C PHE A 119 20.87 5.61 9.26
N ALA A 120 21.73 6.26 10.06
CA ALA A 120 21.90 5.92 11.47
C ALA A 120 20.60 6.10 12.26
N GLY A 121 20.09 5.01 12.83
CA GLY A 121 18.87 5.01 13.65
C GLY A 121 18.97 5.89 14.91
N THR A 122 20.18 6.28 15.30
CA THR A 122 20.48 7.21 16.40
C THR A 122 20.28 8.68 16.06
N ARG A 123 19.98 9.02 14.79
CA ARG A 123 19.64 10.39 14.41
C ARG A 123 18.38 10.87 15.12
N ASP A 124 18.36 12.16 15.45
CA ASP A 124 17.25 12.81 16.16
C ASP A 124 15.89 12.46 15.54
N GLY A 125 14.92 12.16 16.41
CA GLY A 125 13.58 11.77 16.02
C GLY A 125 13.50 10.46 15.21
N GLY A 126 14.58 9.68 15.10
CA GLY A 126 14.64 8.46 14.31
C GLY A 126 14.88 8.69 12.81
N LEU A 127 15.33 9.88 12.38
CA LEU A 127 15.45 10.25 10.96
C LEU A 127 16.24 9.26 10.07
N GLY A 128 17.20 8.49 10.63
CA GLY A 128 17.89 7.45 9.87
C GLY A 128 16.99 6.27 9.49
N TYR A 129 16.07 5.87 10.38
CA TYR A 129 15.03 4.90 10.05
C TYR A 129 14.10 5.44 8.97
N PHE A 130 13.74 6.72 9.06
CA PHE A 130 12.91 7.38 8.06
C PHE A 130 13.61 7.45 6.70
N ALA A 131 14.91 7.75 6.64
CA ALA A 131 15.68 7.74 5.39
C ALA A 131 15.61 6.36 4.71
N GLY A 132 15.85 5.29 5.47
CA GLY A 132 15.69 3.91 4.98
C GLY A 132 14.26 3.61 4.51
N ALA A 133 13.26 4.03 5.27
CA ALA A 133 11.86 3.76 4.96
C ALA A 133 11.32 4.60 3.79
N LEU A 134 11.87 5.79 3.54
CA LEU A 134 11.48 6.67 2.43
C LEU A 134 11.72 6.01 1.06
N PHE A 135 12.70 5.10 0.97
CA PHE A 135 12.90 4.26 -0.22
C PHE A 135 11.61 3.50 -0.62
N VAL A 136 10.85 3.03 0.35
CA VAL A 136 9.63 2.24 0.14
C VAL A 136 8.57 3.02 -0.64
N LEU A 137 8.47 4.34 -0.44
CA LEU A 137 7.54 5.19 -1.19
C LEU A 137 7.78 5.12 -2.70
N PHE A 138 9.04 5.21 -3.11
CA PHE A 138 9.43 5.05 -4.51
C PHE A 138 9.17 3.63 -4.99
N GLY A 139 9.40 2.65 -4.12
CA GLY A 139 9.09 1.26 -4.39
C GLY A 139 7.62 1.02 -4.71
N PHE A 140 6.70 1.62 -3.94
CA PHE A 140 5.28 1.54 -4.25
C PHE A 140 4.96 2.18 -5.59
N ALA A 141 5.56 3.32 -5.91
CA ALA A 141 5.31 4.00 -7.17
C ALA A 141 5.76 3.16 -8.38
N THR A 142 6.80 2.34 -8.22
CA THR A 142 7.41 1.56 -9.31
C THR A 142 6.93 0.11 -9.36
N TRP A 143 7.11 -0.69 -8.31
CA TRP A 143 6.76 -2.12 -8.30
C TRP A 143 5.24 -2.34 -8.44
N VAL A 144 4.42 -1.59 -7.70
CA VAL A 144 2.96 -1.71 -7.82
C VAL A 144 2.49 -1.32 -9.23
N MET A 145 3.16 -0.36 -9.88
CA MET A 145 2.84 0.00 -11.27
C MET A 145 3.15 -1.15 -12.24
N VAL A 146 4.27 -1.85 -12.07
CA VAL A 146 4.62 -3.00 -12.91
C VAL A 146 3.56 -4.09 -12.80
N VAL A 147 3.09 -4.37 -11.59
CA VAL A 147 2.05 -5.40 -11.37
C VAL A 147 0.69 -4.92 -11.90
N LEU A 148 0.18 -3.80 -11.40
CA LEU A 148 -1.19 -3.38 -11.65
C LEU A 148 -1.40 -2.80 -13.06
N ASN A 149 -0.42 -2.04 -13.56
CA ASN A 149 -0.58 -1.33 -14.83
C ASN A 149 0.15 -1.98 -16.00
N TRP A 150 1.39 -2.44 -15.79
CA TRP A 150 2.15 -3.12 -16.85
C TRP A 150 1.74 -4.59 -17.00
N GLN A 151 1.06 -5.17 -16.00
CA GLN A 151 0.63 -6.56 -15.98
C GLN A 151 1.82 -7.52 -16.14
N HIS A 152 2.87 -7.29 -15.34
CA HIS A 152 4.11 -8.09 -15.32
C HIS A 152 4.92 -8.06 -16.64
N TRP A 153 4.64 -7.10 -17.53
CA TRP A 153 5.45 -6.88 -18.73
C TRP A 153 6.82 -6.28 -18.33
N PRO A 154 7.94 -6.65 -18.99
CA PRO A 154 8.07 -7.53 -20.15
C PRO A 154 8.25 -9.01 -19.82
N TRP A 155 8.35 -9.39 -18.54
CA TRP A 155 8.78 -10.73 -18.13
C TRP A 155 7.76 -11.81 -18.50
N THR A 156 6.47 -11.52 -18.38
CA THR A 156 5.43 -12.41 -18.90
C THR A 156 5.55 -12.62 -20.40
N ALA A 157 6.08 -11.68 -21.19
CA ALA A 157 6.29 -11.85 -22.62
C ALA A 157 7.62 -12.55 -22.95
N LEU A 158 8.70 -12.23 -22.23
CA LEU A 158 10.04 -12.77 -22.48
C LEU A 158 10.18 -14.20 -21.98
N LEU A 159 9.72 -14.48 -20.76
CA LEU A 159 9.92 -15.77 -20.10
C LEU A 159 8.84 -16.81 -20.45
N SER A 160 7.69 -16.38 -21.00
CA SER A 160 6.69 -17.30 -21.58
C SER A 160 6.99 -17.67 -23.04
N ARG A 161 7.73 -16.83 -23.79
CA ARG A 161 8.05 -17.05 -25.22
C ARG A 161 9.48 -17.55 -25.48
N GLY A 162 10.38 -17.46 -24.49
CA GLY A 162 11.82 -17.69 -24.66
C GLY A 162 12.29 -19.14 -24.68
N HIS A 163 11.40 -20.13 -24.74
CA HIS A 163 11.80 -21.53 -24.61
C HIS A 163 11.56 -22.31 -25.92
N SER A 164 12.65 -22.73 -26.56
CA SER A 164 12.67 -23.76 -27.60
C SER A 164 11.76 -24.92 -27.21
N ALA A 165 11.04 -25.49 -28.19
CA ALA A 165 10.08 -26.58 -28.00
C ALA A 165 10.58 -27.66 -27.03
N GLY A 166 10.19 -27.57 -25.74
CA GLY A 166 10.60 -28.54 -24.72
C GLY A 166 10.67 -28.03 -23.27
N SER A 167 10.86 -26.74 -23.00
CA SER A 167 10.90 -26.22 -21.61
C SER A 167 9.58 -25.58 -21.17
N ALA A 168 9.21 -25.82 -19.91
CA ALA A 168 8.00 -25.26 -19.32
C ALA A 168 8.08 -23.73 -19.28
N PRO A 169 6.98 -23.00 -19.59
CA PRO A 169 6.94 -21.54 -19.46
C PRO A 169 7.34 -21.15 -18.03
N ALA A 170 8.16 -20.10 -17.89
CA ALA A 170 8.53 -19.63 -16.57
C ALA A 170 7.28 -19.26 -15.78
N LYS A 171 7.19 -19.79 -14.56
CA LYS A 171 6.11 -19.52 -13.62
C LYS A 171 6.63 -18.62 -12.52
N GLN A 172 5.70 -18.05 -11.76
CA GLN A 172 6.02 -17.47 -10.47
C GLN A 172 6.80 -18.50 -9.62
N PRO A 173 7.87 -18.09 -8.90
CA PRO A 173 8.23 -16.72 -8.55
C PRO A 173 9.25 -16.04 -9.50
N LEU A 174 9.73 -16.70 -10.56
CA LEU A 174 10.85 -16.16 -11.34
C LEU A 174 10.51 -14.83 -12.02
N ILE A 175 9.27 -14.68 -12.50
CA ILE A 175 8.74 -13.43 -13.07
C ILE A 175 8.86 -12.30 -12.03
N GLY A 176 8.29 -12.49 -10.84
CA GLY A 176 8.37 -11.52 -9.75
C GLY A 176 9.82 -11.19 -9.33
N LEU A 177 10.71 -12.18 -9.27
CA LEU A 177 12.12 -11.92 -8.93
C LEU A 177 12.82 -11.05 -9.99
N CYS A 178 12.53 -11.26 -11.28
CA CYS A 178 13.03 -10.40 -12.35
C CYS A 178 12.46 -8.97 -12.25
N GLU A 179 11.18 -8.84 -11.88
CA GLU A 179 10.53 -7.54 -11.64
C GLU A 179 11.22 -6.80 -10.51
N ILE A 180 11.37 -7.45 -9.37
CA ILE A 180 12.01 -6.88 -8.19
C ILE A 180 13.41 -6.38 -8.55
N ALA A 181 14.23 -7.23 -9.16
CA ALA A 181 15.61 -6.89 -9.52
C ALA A 181 15.69 -5.74 -10.54
N PHE A 182 14.90 -5.78 -11.62
CA PHE A 182 14.98 -4.76 -12.67
C PHE A 182 14.42 -3.41 -12.21
N VAL A 183 13.28 -3.42 -11.52
CA VAL A 183 12.59 -2.22 -11.07
C VAL A 183 13.29 -1.58 -9.84
N SER A 184 14.18 -2.33 -9.16
CA SER A 184 15.10 -1.75 -8.17
C SER A 184 15.94 -0.60 -8.74
N VAL A 185 16.35 -0.69 -10.02
CA VAL A 185 17.21 0.34 -10.66
C VAL A 185 16.51 1.71 -10.76
N PRO A 186 15.33 1.84 -11.41
CA PRO A 186 14.62 3.12 -11.43
C PRO A 186 14.18 3.56 -10.02
N THR A 187 13.87 2.64 -9.11
CA THR A 187 13.52 2.96 -7.72
C THR A 187 14.69 3.62 -6.99
N LEU A 188 15.89 3.05 -7.10
CA LEU A 188 17.11 3.62 -6.54
C LEU A 188 17.43 4.97 -7.17
N ALA A 189 17.27 5.13 -8.49
CA ALA A 189 17.48 6.40 -9.15
C ALA A 189 16.54 7.50 -8.60
N LEU A 190 15.25 7.20 -8.46
CA LEU A 190 14.30 8.14 -7.87
C LEU A 190 14.62 8.45 -6.40
N TYR A 191 14.99 7.44 -5.61
CA TYR A 191 15.38 7.63 -4.22
C TYR A 191 16.64 8.50 -4.09
N PHE A 192 17.67 8.29 -4.91
CA PHE A 192 18.90 9.08 -4.84
C PHE A 192 18.74 10.51 -5.37
N VAL A 193 17.78 10.75 -6.28
CA VAL A 193 17.52 12.09 -6.83
C VAL A 193 16.58 12.90 -5.94
N PHE A 194 15.52 12.29 -5.42
CA PHE A 194 14.46 12.99 -4.68
C PHE A 194 14.42 12.65 -3.19
N GLY A 195 14.56 11.36 -2.85
CA GLY A 195 14.39 10.86 -1.49
C GLY A 195 15.54 11.23 -0.56
N LEU A 196 16.69 10.58 -0.74
CA LEU A 196 17.85 10.71 0.13
C LEU A 196 18.30 12.17 0.29
N PRO A 197 18.40 13.01 -0.76
CA PRO A 197 18.79 14.41 -0.57
C PRO A 197 17.85 15.20 0.33
N SER A 198 16.56 14.86 0.40
CA SER A 198 15.59 15.56 1.24
C SER A 198 15.76 15.31 2.75
N VAL A 199 16.53 14.28 3.13
CA VAL A 199 16.75 13.84 4.52
C VAL A 199 18.22 13.59 4.86
N SER A 200 19.14 13.86 3.93
CA SER A 200 20.59 13.66 4.11
C SER A 200 21.20 14.80 4.91
N LEU A 201 22.22 14.47 5.69
CA LEU A 201 23.06 15.43 6.41
C LEU A 201 23.98 16.21 5.48
N SER A 202 24.31 15.64 4.31
CA SER A 202 25.29 16.20 3.38
C SER A 202 24.65 17.03 2.26
N ALA A 203 23.34 16.90 2.06
CA ALA A 203 22.61 17.63 1.03
C ALA A 203 22.09 18.96 1.59
N THR A 204 22.58 20.08 1.05
CA THR A 204 22.17 21.42 1.49
C THR A 204 21.08 22.04 0.61
N ASN A 205 20.88 21.53 -0.61
CA ASN A 205 19.94 22.06 -1.58
C ASN A 205 19.19 20.92 -2.29
N PRO A 206 18.29 20.20 -1.60
CA PRO A 206 17.48 19.18 -2.25
C PRO A 206 16.53 19.80 -3.29
N LEU A 207 16.23 19.04 -4.36
CA LEU A 207 15.31 19.48 -5.42
C LEU A 207 13.89 19.75 -4.88
N MET A 208 13.49 19.02 -3.84
CA MET A 208 12.18 19.13 -3.20
C MET A 208 12.34 18.91 -1.69
N THR A 209 11.50 19.56 -0.90
CA THR A 209 11.41 19.28 0.54
C THR A 209 10.84 17.89 0.78
N VAL A 210 11.16 17.28 1.92
CA VAL A 210 10.62 15.97 2.30
C VAL A 210 9.09 15.93 2.26
N ASP A 211 8.41 16.99 2.72
CA ASP A 211 6.95 17.08 2.71
C ASP A 211 6.39 17.03 1.28
N THR A 212 7.05 17.72 0.35
CA THR A 212 6.67 17.74 -1.07
C THR A 212 6.94 16.38 -1.72
N VAL A 213 8.08 15.75 -1.42
CA VAL A 213 8.43 14.42 -1.92
C VAL A 213 7.39 13.41 -1.48
N LEU A 214 7.02 13.40 -0.19
CA LEU A 214 5.99 12.53 0.35
C LEU A 214 4.65 12.76 -0.37
N GLY A 215 4.15 13.99 -0.39
CA GLY A 215 2.86 14.31 -1.00
C GLY A 215 2.80 13.97 -2.49
N TRP A 216 3.83 14.32 -3.24
CA TRP A 216 3.85 14.18 -4.70
C TRP A 216 4.02 12.71 -5.13
N PHE A 217 4.99 11.98 -4.58
CA PHE A 217 5.18 10.57 -4.93
C PHE A 217 4.03 9.69 -4.43
N TYR A 218 3.46 9.97 -3.26
CA TYR A 218 2.29 9.22 -2.81
C TYR A 218 1.08 9.50 -3.72
N SER A 219 0.94 10.71 -4.26
CA SER A 219 -0.09 10.99 -5.27
C SER A 219 0.10 10.17 -6.55
N MET A 220 1.34 9.84 -6.93
CA MET A 220 1.61 8.88 -8.01
C MET A 220 1.21 7.45 -7.62
N VAL A 221 1.48 7.02 -6.39
CA VAL A 221 1.02 5.72 -5.86
C VAL A 221 -0.51 5.62 -5.93
N VAL A 222 -1.21 6.68 -5.50
CA VAL A 222 -2.67 6.78 -5.61
C VAL A 222 -3.12 6.66 -7.07
N ALA A 223 -2.47 7.36 -8.01
CA ALA A 223 -2.79 7.26 -9.44
C ALA A 223 -2.62 5.83 -9.98
N VAL A 224 -1.53 5.16 -9.59
CA VAL A 224 -1.25 3.75 -9.94
C VAL A 224 -2.35 2.82 -9.44
N ILE A 225 -2.73 2.91 -8.16
CA ILE A 225 -3.77 2.05 -7.58
C ILE A 225 -5.14 2.38 -8.17
N LEU A 226 -5.46 3.67 -8.29
CA LEU A 226 -6.72 4.15 -8.87
C LEU A 226 -6.90 3.62 -10.28
N THR A 227 -5.92 3.82 -11.15
CA THR A 227 -6.03 3.39 -12.54
C THR A 227 -5.94 1.88 -12.67
N GLY A 228 -4.97 1.25 -12.01
CA GLY A 228 -4.68 -0.17 -12.13
C GLY A 228 -5.76 -1.06 -11.53
N GLN A 229 -6.16 -0.80 -10.28
CA GLN A 229 -7.08 -1.64 -9.52
C GLN A 229 -8.52 -1.14 -9.53
N THR A 230 -8.72 0.16 -9.33
CA THR A 230 -10.08 0.72 -9.16
C THR A 230 -10.77 0.99 -10.50
N LEU A 231 -9.99 1.34 -11.53
CA LEU A 231 -10.47 1.63 -12.88
C LEU A 231 -10.18 0.51 -13.90
N ASP A 232 -9.80 -0.69 -13.45
CA ASP A 232 -9.47 -1.85 -14.28
C ASP A 232 -8.45 -1.52 -15.39
N ASN A 233 -7.34 -0.89 -14.99
CA ASN A 233 -6.27 -0.39 -15.85
C ASN A 233 -6.71 0.62 -16.93
N TRP A 234 -7.86 1.30 -16.76
CA TRP A 234 -8.27 2.40 -17.65
C TRP A 234 -7.57 3.72 -17.26
N PRO A 235 -7.11 4.53 -18.22
CA PRO A 235 -7.25 4.36 -19.68
C PRO A 235 -6.12 3.55 -20.34
N TRP A 236 -5.10 3.12 -19.58
CA TRP A 236 -3.87 2.52 -20.13
C TRP A 236 -4.09 1.26 -20.95
N LYS A 237 -5.12 0.47 -20.63
CA LYS A 237 -5.50 -0.72 -21.41
C LYS A 237 -5.92 -0.41 -22.85
N LEU A 238 -6.29 0.83 -23.17
CA LEU A 238 -6.70 1.24 -24.52
C LEU A 238 -5.53 1.28 -25.51
N PHE A 239 -4.28 1.24 -25.04
CA PHE A 239 -3.07 1.33 -25.88
C PHE A 239 -2.62 0.00 -26.52
N GLY A 240 -3.42 -1.07 -26.39
CA GLY A 240 -3.21 -2.33 -27.12
C GLY A 240 -2.31 -3.35 -26.42
N GLY A 241 -1.83 -3.09 -25.20
CA GLY A 241 -1.13 -4.05 -24.34
C GLY A 241 0.40 -4.03 -24.44
N GLY A 242 1.05 -4.83 -23.57
CA GLY A 242 2.50 -4.96 -23.49
C GLY A 242 3.22 -3.63 -23.28
N GLY A 243 4.33 -3.43 -23.98
CA GLY A 243 5.17 -2.23 -23.81
C GLY A 243 4.45 -0.90 -24.09
N LYS A 244 3.42 -0.87 -24.95
CA LYS A 244 2.64 0.36 -25.21
C LYS A 244 1.81 0.76 -24.00
N THR A 245 1.12 -0.21 -23.40
CA THR A 245 0.37 0.02 -22.15
C THR A 245 1.31 0.34 -20.99
N ALA A 246 2.47 -0.34 -20.90
CA ALA A 246 3.47 -0.03 -19.89
C ALA A 246 3.97 1.41 -19.99
N LEU A 247 4.40 1.85 -21.19
CA LEU A 247 4.85 3.23 -21.41
C LEU A 247 3.75 4.26 -21.13
N ALA A 248 2.54 4.02 -21.64
CA ALA A 248 1.39 4.90 -21.42
C ALA A 248 1.03 5.00 -19.93
N ALA A 249 1.07 3.88 -19.20
CA ALA A 249 0.83 3.86 -17.77
C ALA A 249 1.92 4.59 -16.99
N THR A 250 3.19 4.43 -17.36
CA THR A 250 4.31 5.11 -16.69
C THR A 250 4.19 6.62 -16.81
N VAL A 251 4.09 7.13 -18.03
CA VAL A 251 3.96 8.58 -18.25
C VAL A 251 2.62 9.09 -17.70
N GLY A 252 1.55 8.35 -17.97
CA GLY A 252 0.19 8.71 -17.57
C GLY A 252 -0.02 8.78 -16.07
N ASN A 253 0.52 7.84 -15.29
CA ASN A 253 0.42 7.85 -13.83
C ASN A 253 1.29 8.93 -13.20
N VAL A 254 2.44 9.29 -13.80
CA VAL A 254 3.24 10.44 -13.33
C VAL A 254 2.47 11.74 -13.55
N LEU A 255 1.88 11.93 -14.73
CA LEU A 255 1.08 13.12 -15.03
C LEU A 255 -0.19 13.19 -14.17
N LEU A 256 -0.92 12.08 -14.06
CA LEU A 256 -2.13 11.99 -13.24
C LEU A 256 -1.81 12.16 -11.75
N GLY A 257 -0.75 11.53 -11.25
CA GLY A 257 -0.30 11.69 -9.87
C GLY A 257 0.11 13.12 -9.55
N THR A 258 0.76 13.80 -10.50
CA THR A 258 1.07 15.23 -10.37
C THR A 258 -0.19 16.08 -10.33
N ALA A 259 -1.18 15.80 -11.19
CA ALA A 259 -2.47 16.48 -11.14
C ALA A 259 -3.21 16.22 -9.81
N ILE A 260 -3.21 14.98 -9.32
CA ILE A 260 -3.77 14.62 -8.01
C ILE A 260 -3.09 15.41 -6.90
N TYR A 261 -1.76 15.52 -6.89
CA TYR A 261 -1.04 16.32 -5.89
C TYR A 261 -1.54 17.76 -5.84
N PHE A 262 -1.59 18.44 -6.99
CA PHE A 262 -2.06 19.84 -7.06
C PHE A 262 -3.55 20.02 -6.74
N LEU A 263 -4.36 18.98 -6.86
CA LEU A 263 -5.76 18.98 -6.41
C LEU A 263 -5.90 18.66 -4.92
N MET A 264 -5.06 17.77 -4.39
CA MET A 264 -5.13 17.32 -3.00
C MET A 264 -4.57 18.34 -2.03
N VAL A 265 -3.57 19.15 -2.41
CA VAL A 265 -3.06 20.23 -1.55
C VAL A 265 -4.17 21.23 -1.17
N PRO A 266 -4.90 21.86 -2.11
CA PRO A 266 -5.98 22.78 -1.74
C PRO A 266 -7.15 22.06 -1.06
N LEU A 267 -7.43 20.81 -1.41
CA LEU A 267 -8.44 20.01 -0.70
C LEU A 267 -8.04 19.77 0.76
N ALA A 268 -6.78 19.42 1.04
CA ALA A 268 -6.27 19.27 2.40
C ALA A 268 -6.44 20.57 3.17
N LYS A 269 -6.02 21.71 2.61
CA LYS A 269 -6.21 23.03 3.23
C LYS A 269 -7.67 23.32 3.57
N LEU A 270 -8.59 22.97 2.67
CA LEU A 270 -10.02 23.11 2.87
C LEU A 270 -10.53 22.24 4.04
N LEU A 271 -10.11 20.98 4.11
CA LEU A 271 -10.55 20.03 5.15
C LEU A 271 -9.95 20.32 6.54
N LEU A 272 -8.71 20.79 6.56
CA LEU A 272 -7.99 21.15 7.80
C LEU A 272 -8.50 22.50 8.35
N GLY A 273 -8.85 23.43 7.46
CA GLY A 273 -9.21 24.80 7.82
C GLY A 273 -7.99 25.71 7.86
N SER A 274 -8.22 27.03 7.80
CA SER A 274 -7.14 28.03 7.66
C SER A 274 -6.20 28.05 8.86
N GLY A 275 -6.72 28.05 10.09
CA GLY A 275 -5.89 28.11 11.31
C GLY A 275 -4.88 26.96 11.39
N ALA A 276 -5.36 25.72 11.26
CA ALA A 276 -4.48 24.56 11.23
C ALA A 276 -3.53 24.55 10.02
N THR A 277 -3.97 25.03 8.85
CA THR A 277 -3.10 25.14 7.68
C THR A 277 -1.95 26.13 7.92
N ASP A 278 -2.23 27.25 8.56
CA ASP A 278 -1.25 28.28 8.87
C ASP A 278 -0.23 27.78 9.90
N GLU A 279 -0.67 27.04 10.91
CA GLU A 279 0.20 26.38 11.91
C GLU A 279 1.10 25.31 11.29
N LEU A 280 0.57 24.50 10.38
CA LEU A 280 1.34 23.46 9.68
C LEU A 280 2.37 24.05 8.70
N GLY A 281 2.13 25.24 8.15
CA GLY A 281 3.02 25.88 7.20
C GLY A 281 3.37 24.98 6.01
N GLY A 282 4.66 24.73 5.80
CA GLY A 282 5.18 23.90 4.70
C GLY A 282 4.78 22.42 4.78
N VAL A 283 4.47 21.94 5.99
CA VAL A 283 4.09 20.54 6.26
C VAL A 283 2.78 20.18 5.56
N VAL A 284 1.92 21.15 5.24
CA VAL A 284 0.68 20.90 4.48
C VAL A 284 0.93 20.21 3.13
N ASN A 285 2.13 20.33 2.56
CA ASN A 285 2.49 19.66 1.31
C ASN A 285 2.61 18.14 1.44
N GLN A 286 2.71 17.58 2.65
CA GLN A 286 2.66 16.13 2.87
C GLN A 286 1.23 15.57 2.96
N PHE A 287 0.22 16.42 3.19
CA PHE A 287 -1.17 15.98 3.37
C PHE A 287 -1.84 15.32 2.16
N PRO A 288 -1.41 15.56 0.90
CA PRO A 288 -1.79 14.69 -0.21
C PRO A 288 -1.46 13.21 0.03
N ALA A 289 -0.36 12.89 0.72
CA ALA A 289 -0.05 11.52 1.11
C ALA A 289 -0.99 11.01 2.22
N GLN A 290 -1.36 11.88 3.16
CA GLN A 290 -2.26 11.55 4.27
C GLN A 290 -3.71 11.27 3.79
N ILE A 291 -4.21 12.06 2.85
CA ILE A 291 -5.49 11.77 2.17
C ILE A 291 -5.31 10.53 1.26
N GLY A 292 -4.17 10.46 0.58
CA GLY A 292 -3.82 9.37 -0.33
C GLY A 292 -3.83 8.00 0.33
N VAL A 293 -3.30 7.86 1.54
CA VAL A 293 -3.28 6.58 2.26
C VAL A 293 -4.68 6.14 2.70
N CYS A 294 -5.51 7.08 3.15
CA CYS A 294 -6.94 6.82 3.37
C CYS A 294 -7.62 6.31 2.10
N TRP A 295 -7.28 6.88 0.94
CA TRP A 295 -7.83 6.44 -0.34
C TRP A 295 -7.29 5.09 -0.79
N ALA A 296 -5.99 4.86 -0.65
CA ALA A 296 -5.36 3.58 -0.94
C ALA A 296 -5.98 2.45 -0.10
N PHE A 297 -6.19 2.69 1.21
CA PHE A 297 -6.91 1.76 2.09
C PHE A 297 -8.26 1.39 1.52
N TRP A 298 -9.12 2.36 1.18
CA TRP A 298 -10.44 2.05 0.65
C TRP A 298 -10.38 1.38 -0.72
N MET A 299 -9.44 1.74 -1.61
CA MET A 299 -9.28 1.07 -2.89
C MET A 299 -8.88 -0.41 -2.71
N ILE A 300 -7.93 -0.70 -1.84
CA ILE A 300 -7.44 -2.06 -1.53
C ILE A 300 -8.53 -2.86 -0.82
N PHE A 301 -9.15 -2.27 0.21
CA PHE A 301 -10.20 -2.93 0.98
C PHE A 301 -11.45 -3.18 0.12
N TRP A 302 -11.83 -2.24 -0.76
CA TRP A 302 -12.98 -2.42 -1.65
C TRP A 302 -12.76 -3.56 -2.64
N ALA A 303 -11.56 -3.66 -3.21
CA ALA A 303 -11.22 -4.74 -4.12
C ALA A 303 -11.26 -6.12 -3.43
N ASN A 304 -10.71 -6.22 -2.22
CA ASN A 304 -10.53 -7.51 -1.53
C ASN A 304 -11.71 -7.91 -0.64
N GLY A 305 -12.27 -6.97 0.12
CA GLY A 305 -13.37 -7.20 1.05
C GLY A 305 -14.76 -7.16 0.39
N PHE A 306 -14.99 -6.21 -0.52
CA PHE A 306 -16.27 -6.06 -1.23
C PHE A 306 -16.27 -6.68 -2.63
N GLY A 307 -15.13 -7.22 -3.09
CA GLY A 307 -15.00 -7.91 -4.37
C GLY A 307 -15.12 -6.99 -5.57
N ASN A 308 -14.77 -5.70 -5.41
CA ASN A 308 -14.79 -4.70 -6.48
C ASN A 308 -16.14 -4.59 -7.20
N ARG A 309 -17.24 -4.82 -6.47
CA ARG A 309 -18.61 -4.61 -6.95
C ARG A 309 -18.81 -3.13 -7.26
N CYS A 310 -19.75 -2.83 -8.16
CA CYS A 310 -20.00 -1.53 -8.81
C CYS A 310 -19.10 -1.23 -10.02
N ALA A 311 -19.58 -0.31 -10.88
CA ALA A 311 -18.84 0.12 -12.05
C ALA A 311 -17.57 0.89 -11.66
N PRO A 312 -16.49 0.86 -12.47
CA PRO A 312 -15.22 1.52 -12.19
C PRO A 312 -15.32 2.95 -11.64
N ALA A 313 -16.08 3.82 -12.31
CA ALA A 313 -16.26 5.21 -11.89
C ALA A 313 -16.96 5.34 -10.52
N VAL A 314 -17.94 4.47 -10.25
CA VAL A 314 -18.66 4.44 -8.96
C VAL A 314 -17.71 4.02 -7.85
N ARG A 315 -16.85 3.02 -8.09
CA ARG A 315 -15.83 2.59 -7.11
C ARG A 315 -14.86 3.72 -6.80
N ALA A 316 -14.37 4.42 -7.83
CA ALA A 316 -13.47 5.56 -7.67
C ALA A 316 -14.08 6.66 -6.79
N VAL A 317 -15.32 7.08 -7.09
CA VAL A 317 -16.02 8.09 -6.30
C VAL A 317 -16.28 7.60 -4.88
N LEU A 318 -16.78 6.37 -4.72
CA LEU A 318 -17.13 5.80 -3.42
C LEU A 318 -15.91 5.69 -2.50
N THR A 319 -14.82 5.08 -2.99
CA THR A 319 -13.57 4.94 -2.24
C THR A 319 -12.96 6.29 -1.90
N PHE A 320 -13.10 7.28 -2.77
CA PHE A 320 -12.64 8.64 -2.48
C PHE A 320 -13.46 9.31 -1.38
N VAL A 321 -14.80 9.25 -1.45
CA VAL A 321 -15.68 9.81 -0.40
C VAL A 321 -15.40 9.15 0.96
N LEU A 322 -15.25 7.82 0.98
CA LEU A 322 -14.89 7.10 2.20
C LEU A 322 -13.51 7.51 2.73
N ALA A 323 -12.55 7.79 1.84
CA ALA A 323 -11.23 8.29 2.21
C ALA A 323 -11.30 9.66 2.89
N LEU A 324 -12.08 10.59 2.33
CA LEU A 324 -12.27 11.92 2.93
C LEU A 324 -12.92 11.81 4.32
N GLY A 325 -13.94 10.97 4.46
CA GLY A 325 -14.57 10.70 5.75
C GLY A 325 -13.59 10.11 6.76
N THR A 326 -12.76 9.16 6.33
CA THR A 326 -11.74 8.52 7.16
C THR A 326 -10.67 9.52 7.59
N PHE A 327 -10.18 10.33 6.65
CA PHE A 327 -9.18 11.38 6.91
C PHE A 327 -9.68 12.39 7.94
N VAL A 328 -10.90 12.92 7.77
CA VAL A 328 -11.47 13.90 8.71
C VAL A 328 -11.70 13.26 10.08
N LEU A 329 -12.31 12.07 10.13
CA LEU A 329 -12.56 11.35 11.38
C LEU A 329 -11.26 11.00 12.11
N TYR A 330 -10.21 10.62 11.36
CA TYR A 330 -8.91 10.30 11.91
C TYR A 330 -8.29 11.52 12.61
N TYR A 331 -8.07 12.60 11.86
CA TYR A 331 -7.31 13.75 12.37
C TYR A 331 -8.06 14.54 13.46
N ARG A 332 -9.40 14.57 13.41
CA ARG A 332 -10.22 15.33 14.36
C ARG A 332 -10.65 14.55 15.60
N PHE A 333 -10.48 13.23 15.59
CA PHE A 333 -11.00 12.39 16.67
C PHE A 333 -10.15 11.13 16.88
N GLY A 334 -10.03 10.27 15.87
CA GLY A 334 -9.42 8.94 16.02
C GLY A 334 -7.97 8.97 16.50
N ALA A 335 -7.15 9.87 15.94
CA ALA A 335 -5.74 9.98 16.29
C ALA A 335 -5.53 10.31 17.77
N GLU A 336 -6.23 11.32 18.29
CA GLU A 336 -6.09 11.74 19.69
C GLU A 336 -6.79 10.77 20.65
N HIS A 337 -8.05 10.44 20.39
CA HIS A 337 -8.92 9.80 21.38
C HIS A 337 -8.88 8.28 21.35
N ILE A 338 -8.47 7.69 20.22
CA ILE A 338 -8.39 6.23 20.08
C ILE A 338 -6.93 5.79 20.06
N LEU A 339 -6.06 6.49 19.32
CA LEU A 339 -4.69 6.06 19.05
C LEU A 339 -3.64 6.79 19.90
N HIS A 340 -4.08 7.78 20.70
CA HIS A 340 -3.25 8.62 21.57
C HIS A 340 -2.04 9.25 20.87
N GLU A 341 -2.18 9.53 19.58
CA GLU A 341 -1.14 10.18 18.80
C GLU A 341 -1.04 11.67 19.17
N PRO A 342 0.17 12.25 19.11
CA PRO A 342 0.40 13.64 19.50
C PRO A 342 -0.29 14.61 18.54
N GLU A 343 -0.60 15.80 19.08
CA GLU A 343 -1.11 16.93 18.31
C GLU A 343 -0.07 17.46 17.32
N ILE A 344 -0.52 17.80 16.11
CA ILE A 344 0.33 18.34 15.02
C ILE A 344 -0.04 19.77 14.65
N ALA A 345 -1.25 20.20 14.98
CA ALA A 345 -1.78 21.56 14.89
C ALA A 345 -3.06 21.63 15.73
N THR A 346 -3.48 22.83 16.13
CA THR A 346 -4.63 23.03 17.01
C THR A 346 -5.86 22.24 16.55
N GLY A 347 -6.27 21.25 17.35
CA GLY A 347 -7.44 20.40 17.08
C GLY A 347 -7.23 19.34 15.99
N LEU A 348 -5.97 19.02 15.67
CA LEU A 348 -5.56 17.95 14.77
C LEU A 348 -4.42 17.15 15.36
N SER A 349 -4.59 15.84 15.42
CA SER A 349 -3.56 14.93 15.92
C SER A 349 -3.18 13.88 14.89
N GLY A 350 -1.95 13.40 15.03
CA GLY A 350 -1.54 12.14 14.43
C GLY A 350 -0.96 12.17 13.03
N ASN A 351 -0.80 10.96 12.49
CA ASN A 351 -0.16 10.69 11.22
C ASN A 351 -0.85 9.51 10.52
N ALA A 352 -1.73 9.78 9.55
CA ALA A 352 -2.49 8.73 8.88
C ALA A 352 -1.59 7.69 8.17
N LEU A 353 -0.41 8.08 7.69
CA LEU A 353 0.61 7.13 7.15
C LEU A 353 1.13 6.13 8.19
N GLY A 354 0.93 6.36 9.50
CA GLY A 354 1.19 5.37 10.54
C GLY A 354 0.06 4.36 10.63
N PHE A 355 -1.08 4.78 11.17
CA PHE A 355 -2.16 3.85 11.47
C PHE A 355 -2.97 3.37 10.25
N VAL A 356 -3.15 4.18 9.21
CA VAL A 356 -3.93 3.75 8.04
C VAL A 356 -3.13 2.77 7.19
N ASP A 357 -1.81 2.94 7.07
CA ASP A 357 -0.95 1.90 6.48
C ASP A 357 -0.93 0.63 7.35
N TRP A 358 -1.07 0.74 8.68
CA TRP A 358 -1.28 -0.41 9.55
C TRP A 358 -2.60 -1.14 9.25
N LEU A 359 -3.68 -0.41 8.98
CA LEU A 359 -4.95 -0.97 8.49
C LEU A 359 -4.78 -1.64 7.11
N VAL A 360 -4.00 -1.04 6.20
CA VAL A 360 -3.69 -1.64 4.89
C VAL A 360 -2.94 -2.95 5.08
N LEU A 361 -1.91 -2.98 5.92
CA LEU A 361 -1.14 -4.19 6.20
C LEU A 361 -2.05 -5.31 6.73
N TRP A 362 -2.90 -5.01 7.72
CA TRP A 362 -3.84 -6.00 8.25
C TRP A 362 -4.91 -6.41 7.24
N THR A 363 -5.34 -5.51 6.35
CA THR A 363 -6.21 -5.88 5.22
C THR A 363 -5.54 -6.94 4.35
N LEU A 364 -4.28 -6.73 3.98
CA LEU A 364 -3.54 -7.69 3.14
C LEU A 364 -3.28 -8.99 3.89
N ILE A 365 -2.90 -8.94 5.17
CA ILE A 365 -2.63 -10.15 5.97
C ILE A 365 -3.92 -10.94 6.22
N TYR A 366 -4.99 -10.30 6.69
CA TYR A 366 -6.22 -10.99 7.08
C TYR A 366 -7.08 -11.37 5.86
N VAL A 367 -7.39 -10.39 4.99
CA VAL A 367 -8.30 -10.62 3.87
C VAL A 367 -7.62 -11.46 2.78
N VAL A 368 -6.34 -11.23 2.49
CA VAL A 368 -5.62 -11.97 1.43
C VAL A 368 -4.83 -13.16 1.99
N GLY A 369 -4.04 -12.96 3.05
CA GLY A 369 -3.20 -14.02 3.65
C GLY A 369 -4.02 -15.11 4.35
N PHE A 370 -4.83 -14.74 5.33
CA PHE A 370 -5.77 -15.64 6.02
C PHE A 370 -7.04 -15.93 5.21
N GLN A 371 -7.24 -15.26 4.07
CA GLN A 371 -8.38 -15.45 3.19
C GLN A 371 -9.73 -15.31 3.93
N SER A 372 -9.83 -14.26 4.74
CA SER A 372 -11.00 -13.94 5.58
C SER A 372 -11.45 -15.13 6.44
N LEU A 373 -10.49 -15.80 7.09
CA LEU A 373 -10.74 -16.99 7.90
C LEU A 373 -11.85 -16.71 8.94
N GLY A 374 -12.82 -17.62 9.03
CA GLY A 374 -13.99 -17.48 9.90
C GLY A 374 -15.21 -16.81 9.26
N LEU A 375 -15.04 -16.02 8.18
CA LEU A 375 -16.13 -15.28 7.53
C LEU A 375 -16.65 -15.92 6.24
N ARG A 376 -16.04 -17.02 5.78
CA ARG A 376 -16.40 -17.66 4.50
C ARG A 376 -17.86 -18.13 4.42
N ARG A 377 -18.50 -18.44 5.55
CA ARG A 377 -19.91 -18.86 5.61
C ARG A 377 -20.86 -17.74 5.18
N LEU A 378 -20.51 -16.48 5.45
CA LEU A 378 -21.30 -15.31 5.00
C LEU A 378 -21.38 -15.17 3.47
N LEU A 379 -20.46 -15.82 2.73
CA LEU A 379 -20.54 -15.93 1.27
C LEU A 379 -21.44 -17.08 0.79
N GLN A 380 -21.72 -18.06 1.66
CA GLN A 380 -22.46 -19.30 1.36
C GLN A 380 -23.94 -19.22 1.78
N ASP A 381 -24.28 -18.43 2.79
CA ASP A 381 -25.62 -18.35 3.39
C ASP A 381 -26.71 -17.72 2.48
N GLY A 382 -26.38 -17.40 1.22
CA GLY A 382 -27.36 -16.98 0.21
C GLY A 382 -28.12 -18.12 -0.49
N VAL A 383 -27.81 -19.39 -0.17
CA VAL A 383 -28.34 -20.58 -0.88
C VAL A 383 -29.37 -21.37 -0.04
N SER A 384 -29.42 -21.19 1.28
CA SER A 384 -30.22 -22.04 2.17
C SER A 384 -31.66 -21.56 2.42
N ALA A 385 -32.16 -20.56 1.70
CA ALA A 385 -33.51 -20.00 1.87
C ALA A 385 -34.45 -20.37 0.71
N GLY A 386 -34.52 -21.66 0.37
CA GLY A 386 -35.42 -22.21 -0.64
C GLY A 386 -35.59 -23.71 -0.45
N HIS A 387 -36.41 -24.08 0.53
CA HIS A 387 -37.00 -25.41 0.63
C HIS A 387 -38.07 -25.60 -0.45
#